data_AF-A0A8T4J2B9-F1
#
_entry.id   AF-A0A8T4J2B9-F1
#
_cell.length_a   1.000
_cell.length_b   1.000
_cell.length_c   1.000
_cell.angle_alpha   90.00
_cell.angle_beta   90.00
_cell.angle_gamma   90.00
#
_symmetry.space_group_name_H-M   'P 1'
#
loop_
_entity.id
_entity.type
_entity.pdbx_description
1 polymer ?
#
loop_
_entity_poly.entity_id
_entity_poly.type
_entity_poly.pdbx_seq_one_letter_code
_entity_poly.pdbx_strand_id
1 'polypeptide(L)' 'ALTLTVLGDQVVLDIADDGCGFDPATLREAPTGTRGHGLPAIRARVRQLGGTLTIESAPGEGAVLSAAIPLEPPQ' A
#
# COMPACT_ATOMS: atom_id res chain seq x y z
N ALA A 1 11.97 -6.60 2.58
CA ALA A 1 11.50 -7.23 3.82
C ALA A 1 9.96 -7.29 3.83
N LEU A 2 9.39 -8.29 4.51
CA LEU A 2 7.94 -8.45 4.64
C LEU A 2 7.62 -8.82 6.09
N THR A 3 6.72 -8.06 6.72
CA THR A 3 6.31 -8.27 8.12
C THR A 3 4.80 -8.27 8.21
N LEU A 4 4.24 -9.24 8.93
CA LEU A 4 2.81 -9.30 9.24
C LEU A 4 2.64 -9.27 10.75
N THR A 5 1.92 -8.27 11.25
CA THR A 5 1.72 -8.03 12.68
C THR A 5 0.22 -8.02 12.99
N VAL A 6 -0.18 -8.73 14.05
CA VAL A 6 -1.54 -8.63 14.59
C VAL A 6 -1.50 -7.65 15.77
N LEU A 7 -2.29 -6.58 15.69
CA LEU A 7 -2.37 -5.53 16.70
C LEU A 7 -3.82 -5.41 17.19
N GLY A 8 -4.16 -6.08 18.29
CA GLY A 8 -5.50 -5.98 18.88
C GLY A 8 -6.61 -6.36 17.90
N ASP A 9 -7.26 -5.37 17.33
CA ASP A 9 -8.41 -5.45 16.41
C ASP A 9 -8.03 -5.35 14.92
N GLN A 10 -6.74 -5.34 14.57
CA GLN A 10 -6.30 -5.21 13.18
C GLN A 10 -5.07 -6.06 12.84
N VAL A 11 -4.86 -6.28 11.55
CA VAL A 11 -3.66 -6.86 10.96
C VAL A 11 -2.94 -5.80 10.14
N VAL A 12 -1.63 -5.67 10.36
CA VAL A 12 -0.76 -4.75 9.62
C VAL A 12 0.24 -5.57 8.81
N LEU A 13 0.26 -5.35 7.49
CA LEU A 13 1.25 -5.88 6.56
C LEU A 13 2.19 -4.75 6.14
N ASP A 14 3.46 -4.87 6.50
CA ASP A 14 4.53 -3.97 6.05
C ASP A 14 5.38 -4.66 4.99
N ILE A 15 5.62 -3.96 3.89
CA ILE A 15 6.45 -4.39 2.78
C ILE A 15 7.49 -3.29 2.56
N ALA A 16 8.77 -3.66 2.53
CA ALA A 16 9.85 -2.75 2.19
C ALA A 16 10.71 -3.36 1.09
N ASP A 17 11.08 -2.57 0.09
CA ASP A 17 12.07 -2.91 -0.91
C ASP A 17 13.15 -1.83 -1.01
N ASP A 18 14.34 -2.25 -1.44
CA ASP A 18 15.52 -1.42 -1.66
C ASP A 18 15.71 -1.10 -3.15
N GLY A 19 14.60 -1.06 -3.91
CA GLY A 19 14.60 -0.77 -5.33
C GLY A 19 14.82 0.71 -5.65
N CYS A 20 14.52 1.09 -6.90
CA CYS A 20 14.71 2.47 -7.37
C CYS A 20 13.69 3.47 -6.83
N GLY A 21 12.69 3.02 -6.06
CA GLY A 21 11.57 3.87 -5.61
C GLY A 21 10.85 4.61 -6.73
N PHE A 22 9.95 5.50 -6.35
CA PHE A 22 9.18 6.34 -7.26
C PHE A 22 8.61 7.54 -6.49
N ASP A 23 8.18 8.59 -7.20
CA ASP A 23 7.42 9.68 -6.60
C ASP A 23 5.92 9.29 -6.49
N PRO A 24 5.36 9.16 -5.28
CA PRO A 24 3.95 8.80 -5.09
C PRO A 24 2.96 9.84 -5.66
N ALA A 25 3.37 11.09 -5.89
CA ALA A 25 2.52 12.11 -6.52
C ALA A 25 2.19 11.76 -7.98
N THR A 26 3.16 11.18 -8.71
CA THR A 26 2.97 10.70 -10.09
C THR A 26 1.93 9.58 -10.17
N LEU A 27 1.68 8.87 -9.06
CA LEU A 27 0.60 7.90 -8.93
C LEU A 27 -0.80 8.52 -8.88
N ARG A 28 -1.00 9.81 -9.08
CA ARG A 28 -2.35 10.38 -9.31
C ARG A 28 -2.57 10.83 -10.75
N GLU A 29 -1.49 11.09 -11.49
CA GLU A 29 -1.55 11.86 -12.74
C GLU A 29 -1.35 11.03 -14.01
N ALA A 30 -0.83 9.80 -13.92
CA ALA A 30 -0.58 8.98 -15.12
C ALA A 30 -1.86 8.67 -15.93
N PRO A 31 -1.84 8.82 -17.27
CA PRO A 31 -2.92 8.44 -18.18
C PRO A 31 -3.35 7.00 -17.99
N THR A 32 -4.64 6.73 -18.21
CA THR A 32 -5.33 5.44 -17.94
C THR A 32 -4.74 4.21 -18.64
N GLY A 33 -3.79 4.37 -19.57
CA GLY A 33 -3.14 3.27 -20.30
C GLY A 33 -1.69 2.97 -19.93
N THR A 34 -1.00 3.79 -19.12
CA THR A 34 0.43 3.61 -18.79
C THR A 34 0.67 3.27 -17.31
N ARG A 35 -0.39 3.19 -16.53
CA ARG A 35 -0.34 2.97 -15.08
C ARG A 35 -0.39 1.48 -14.77
N GLY A 36 0.58 0.99 -13.99
CA GLY A 36 0.55 -0.38 -13.47
C GLY A 36 -0.67 -0.61 -12.57
N HIS A 37 -1.29 -1.79 -12.67
CA HIS A 37 -2.54 -2.11 -11.97
C HIS A 37 -2.35 -2.50 -10.49
N GLY A 38 -1.12 -2.80 -10.05
CA GLY A 38 -0.84 -3.34 -8.71
C GLY A 38 -1.25 -2.41 -7.57
N LEU A 39 -0.69 -1.19 -7.51
CA LEU A 39 -0.98 -0.22 -6.44
C LEU A 39 -2.45 0.24 -6.41
N PRO A 40 -3.10 0.52 -7.56
CA PRO A 40 -4.54 0.77 -7.58
C PRO A 40 -5.37 -0.41 -7.05
N ALA A 41 -5.05 -1.65 -7.47
CA ALA A 41 -5.79 -2.83 -7.08
C ALA A 41 -5.66 -3.12 -5.57
N ILE A 42 -4.45 -3.03 -5.00
CA ILE A 42 -4.28 -3.25 -3.56
C ILE A 42 -4.93 -2.14 -2.73
N ARG A 43 -4.89 -0.88 -3.19
CA ARG A 43 -5.62 0.22 -2.55
C ARG A 43 -7.13 -0.02 -2.54
N ALA A 44 -7.69 -0.51 -3.64
CA ALA A 44 -9.11 -0.87 -3.71
C ALA A 44 -9.45 -2.02 -2.76
N ARG A 45 -8.63 -3.08 -2.74
CA ARG A 45 -8.82 -4.24 -1.87
C ARG A 45 -8.76 -3.88 -0.39
N VAL A 46 -7.74 -3.11 0.01
CA VAL A 46 -7.58 -2.66 1.41
C VAL A 46 -8.79 -1.81 1.82
N ARG A 47 -9.25 -0.89 0.96
CA ARG A 47 -10.47 -0.10 1.23
C ARG A 47 -11.74 -0.94 1.33
N GLN A 48 -11.91 -1.96 0.48
CA GLN A 48 -13.05 -2.88 0.54
C GLN A 48 -13.12 -3.64 1.87
N LEU A 49 -11.97 -3.84 2.51
CA LEU A 49 -11.87 -4.47 3.83
C LEU A 49 -11.93 -3.47 4.99
N GLY A 50 -12.30 -2.21 4.74
CA GLY A 50 -12.34 -1.16 5.77
C GLY A 50 -10.96 -0.68 6.24
N GLY A 51 -9.90 -1.09 5.55
CA GLY A 51 -8.52 -0.81 5.91
C GLY A 51 -7.94 0.46 5.30
N THR A 52 -6.68 0.72 5.65
CA THR A 52 -5.89 1.84 5.13
C THR A 52 -4.58 1.34 4.52
N LEU A 53 -4.13 2.04 3.47
CA LEU A 53 -2.86 1.77 2.79
C LEU A 53 -2.04 3.04 2.73
N THR A 54 -0.87 3.03 3.37
CA THR A 54 0.17 4.05 3.24
C THR A 54 1.27 3.56 2.31
N ILE A 55 1.86 4.50 1.59
CA ILE A 55 2.96 4.24 0.64
C ILE A 55 3.95 5.38 0.81
N GLU A 56 5.17 5.04 1.17
CA GLU A 56 6.31 5.94 1.27
C GLU A 56 7.35 5.48 0.27
N SER A 57 7.76 6.35 -0.63
CA SER A 57 8.78 6.06 -1.63
C SER A 57 9.36 7.37 -2.14
N ALA A 58 10.64 7.32 -2.53
CA ALA A 58 11.30 8.38 -3.26
C ALA A 58 12.27 7.77 -4.27
N PRO A 59 12.52 8.43 -5.42
CA PRO A 59 13.51 7.97 -6.39
C PRO A 59 14.89 7.73 -5.74
N GLY A 60 15.39 6.50 -5.83
CA GLY A 60 16.66 6.07 -5.26
C GLY A 60 16.61 5.58 -3.80
N GLU A 61 15.45 5.65 -3.13
CA GLU A 61 15.31 5.31 -1.71
C GLU A 61 14.49 4.03 -1.45
N GLY A 62 14.12 3.29 -2.50
CA GLY A 62 13.22 2.14 -2.39
C GLY A 62 11.77 2.53 -2.14
N ALA A 63 10.99 1.59 -1.62
CA ALA A 63 9.60 1.83 -1.25
C ALA A 63 9.20 1.05 0.00
N VAL A 64 8.31 1.65 0.79
CA VAL A 64 7.65 1.06 1.95
C VAL A 64 6.15 1.17 1.75
N LEU A 65 5.44 0.06 1.91
CA LEU A 65 3.99 -0.02 1.89
C LEU A 65 3.53 -0.60 3.22
N SER A 66 2.53 0.05 3.84
CA SER A 66 1.88 -0.48 5.04
C SER A 66 0.38 -0.57 4.81
N ALA A 67 -0.18 -1.76 4.96
CA ALA A 67 -1.60 -2.04 4.85
C ALA A 67 -2.15 -2.47 6.21
N ALA A 68 -3.05 -1.67 6.78
CA ALA A 68 -3.73 -1.96 8.04
C ALA A 68 -5.19 -2.34 7.77
N ILE A 69 -5.61 -3.53 8.18
CA ILE A 69 -6.93 -4.09 7.93
C ILE A 69 -7.58 -4.50 9.27
N PRO A 70 -8.76 -3.96 9.62
CA PRO A 70 -9.53 -4.43 10.77
C PRO A 70 -9.87 -5.93 10.68
N LEU A 71 -9.83 -6.62 11.81
CA LEU A 71 -10.22 -8.04 11.91
C LEU A 71 -11.73 -8.23 11.84
N GLU A 72 -12.49 -7.22 12.26
CA GLU A 72 -13.93 -7.18 12.13
C GLU A 72 -14.31 -6.23 10.99
N PRO A 73 -15.14 -6.66 10.02
CA PRO A 73 -15.61 -5.77 8.97
C PRO A 73 -16.46 -4.63 9.57
N PRO A 74 -16.52 -3.46 8.90
CA PRO A 74 -17.43 -2.41 9.31
C PRO A 74 -18.86 -2.96 9.42
N GLN A 75 -19.57 -2.62 10.51
CA GLN A 75 -20.99 -2.94 10.68
C GLN A 75 -21.87 -2.25 9.64
#